data_AF-A0A6G1HTH2-F1
#
_entry.id   AF-A0A6G1HTH2-F1
#
_cell.length_a   1.000
_cell.length_b   1.000
_cell.length_c   1.000
_cell.angle_alpha   90.00
_cell.angle_beta   90.00
_cell.angle_gamma   90.00
#
_symmetry.space_group_name_H-M   'P 1'
#
loop_
_entity.id
_entity.type
_entity.pdbx_description
1 polymer ?
#
loop_
_entity_poly.entity_id
_entity_poly.type
_entity_poly.pdbx_seq_one_letter_code
_entity_poly.pdbx_strand_id
1 'polypeptide(L)'
;MPDAPEPSEPFHLDHCFDYLRQAVMCSGDTALEKAMVVDGERRREVLGWGVEHECRDYEAIFKFARERRSRDSFGIKGPGHQ
;
A
#
# COMPACT_ATOMS: atom_id res chain seq x y z
N MET A 1 -3.89 25.79 17.17
CA MET A 1 -3.76 27.25 17.01
C MET A 1 -5.14 27.78 16.62
N PRO A 2 -5.82 28.60 17.44
CA PRO A 2 -7.23 28.89 17.26
C PRO A 2 -7.57 30.02 16.26
N ASP A 3 -6.60 30.64 15.58
CA ASP A 3 -6.82 31.83 14.75
C ASP A 3 -6.21 31.77 13.33
N ALA A 4 -5.98 30.58 12.76
CA ALA A 4 -5.53 30.46 11.36
C ALA A 4 -6.74 30.62 10.40
N PRO A 5 -6.61 31.31 9.26
CA PRO A 5 -7.66 31.35 8.25
C PRO A 5 -8.00 29.92 7.82
N GLU A 6 -9.29 29.57 7.80
CA GLU A 6 -9.78 28.26 7.37
C GLU A 6 -9.21 27.93 5.98
N PRO A 7 -8.50 26.81 5.83
CA PRO A 7 -7.89 26.47 4.56
C PRO A 7 -8.94 26.32 3.45
N SER A 8 -8.56 26.63 2.21
CA SER A 8 -9.41 26.39 1.05
C SER A 8 -9.80 24.90 0.94
N GLU A 9 -10.95 24.57 0.36
CA GLU A 9 -11.37 23.17 0.16
C GLU A 9 -10.29 22.25 -0.48
N PRO A 10 -9.50 22.71 -1.48
CA PRO A 10 -8.40 21.91 -2.03
C PRO A 10 -7.32 21.58 -0.98
N PHE A 11 -6.98 22.51 -0.10
CA PHE A 11 -5.98 22.28 0.95
C PHE A 11 -6.43 21.18 1.92
N HIS A 12 -7.72 21.15 2.25
CA HIS A 12 -8.28 20.14 3.13
C HIS A 12 -8.16 18.72 2.52
N LEU A 13 -8.42 18.60 1.23
CA LEU A 13 -8.30 17.32 0.54
C LEU A 13 -6.84 16.85 0.43
N ASP A 14 -5.91 17.76 0.14
CA ASP A 14 -4.50 17.41 -0.05
C ASP A 14 -3.87 16.78 1.21
N HIS A 15 -4.11 17.35 2.39
CA HIS A 15 -3.60 16.75 3.63
C HIS A 15 -4.31 15.43 3.96
N CYS A 16 -5.60 15.29 3.65
CA CYS A 16 -6.33 14.03 3.86
C CYS A 16 -5.71 12.91 3.04
N PHE A 17 -5.40 13.19 1.77
CA PHE A 17 -4.70 12.23 0.93
C PHE A 17 -3.29 11.93 1.43
N ASP A 18 -2.57 12.91 1.97
CA ASP A 18 -1.26 12.65 2.57
C ASP A 18 -1.37 11.76 3.81
N TYR A 19 -2.37 11.96 4.67
CA TYR A 19 -2.60 11.07 5.82
C TYR A 19 -2.92 9.64 5.39
N LEU A 20 -3.78 9.46 4.36
CA LEU A 20 -4.08 8.13 3.83
C LEU A 20 -2.84 7.47 3.23
N ARG A 21 -2.03 8.23 2.49
CA ARG A 21 -0.75 7.76 1.94
C ARG A 21 0.19 7.31 3.06
N GLN A 22 0.39 8.13 4.09
CA GLN A 22 1.23 7.80 5.24
C GLN A 22 0.74 6.56 5.98
N ALA A 23 -0.58 6.42 6.17
CA ALA A 23 -1.18 5.24 6.81
C ALA A 23 -0.90 3.96 6.01
N VAL A 24 -1.09 3.98 4.68
CA VAL A 24 -0.79 2.84 3.80
C VAL A 24 0.70 2.49 3.83
N MET A 25 1.60 3.48 3.84
CA MET A 25 3.04 3.23 3.92
C MET A 25 3.45 2.61 5.26
N CYS A 26 2.86 3.07 6.36
CA CYS A 26 3.15 2.59 7.70
C CYS A 26 2.62 1.16 7.94
N SER A 27 1.44 0.86 7.39
CA SER A 27 0.78 -0.44 7.50
C SER A 27 0.96 -1.31 6.26
N GLY A 28 2.01 -1.07 5.47
CA GLY A 28 2.31 -1.80 4.25
C GLY A 28 2.74 -3.23 4.54
N ASP A 29 1.76 -4.13 4.66
CA ASP A 29 2.02 -5.54 4.94
C ASP A 29 2.34 -6.33 3.66
N THR A 30 3.35 -7.19 3.75
CA THR A 30 3.81 -8.08 2.68
C THR A 30 3.69 -9.55 3.05
N ALA A 31 3.02 -9.89 4.15
CA ALA A 31 2.81 -11.26 4.56
C ALA A 31 2.03 -12.05 3.51
N LEU A 32 2.48 -13.27 3.21
CA LEU A 32 1.79 -14.15 2.29
C LEU A 32 0.73 -14.96 3.04
N GLU A 33 -0.50 -14.89 2.53
CA GLU A 33 -1.61 -15.72 3.00
C GLU A 33 -1.34 -17.21 2.82
N LYS A 34 -1.75 -18.00 3.81
CA LYS A 34 -1.65 -19.46 3.76
C LYS A 34 -2.78 -20.01 2.89
N ALA A 35 -2.44 -20.93 1.99
CA ALA A 35 -3.43 -21.70 1.26
C ALA A 35 -4.23 -22.59 2.22
N MET A 36 -5.53 -22.72 1.97
CA MET A 36 -6.39 -23.64 2.70
C MET A 36 -5.98 -25.10 2.38
N VAL A 37 -6.02 -25.96 3.40
CA VAL A 37 -5.75 -27.41 3.28
C VAL A 37 -6.99 -28.17 3.70
N VAL A 38 -7.53 -28.99 2.78
CA VAL A 38 -8.70 -29.86 3.03
C VAL A 38 -8.29 -31.27 2.62
N ASP A 39 -8.46 -32.24 3.51
CA ASP A 39 -8.09 -33.65 3.29
C ASP A 39 -6.63 -33.86 2.87
N GLY A 40 -5.73 -32.99 3.35
CA GLY A 40 -4.30 -33.04 3.01
C GLY A 40 -3.94 -32.37 1.67
N GLU A 41 -4.92 -31.89 0.91
CA GLU A 41 -4.70 -31.22 -0.38
C GLU A 41 -4.80 -29.70 -0.27
N ARG A 42 -3.88 -28.99 -0.93
CA ARG A 42 -3.89 -27.53 -1.01
C ARG A 42 -4.99 -27.06 -1.98
N ARG A 43 -5.83 -26.15 -1.51
CA ARG A 43 -6.86 -25.48 -2.28
C ARG A 43 -6.36 -24.11 -2.78
N ARG A 44 -7.07 -23.48 -3.73
CA ARG A 44 -6.69 -22.15 -4.26
C ARG A 44 -7.16 -21.01 -3.36
N GLU A 45 -8.07 -21.32 -2.46
CA GLU A 45 -8.61 -20.46 -1.42
C GLU A 45 -7.55 -20.19 -0.33
N VAL A 46 -7.63 -19.01 0.27
CA VAL A 46 -6.76 -18.58 1.38
C VAL A 46 -7.50 -18.63 2.71
N LEU A 47 -6.76 -18.82 3.80
CA LEU A 47 -7.34 -18.87 5.15
C LEU A 47 -7.76 -17.50 5.69
N GLY A 48 -7.05 -16.42 5.34
CA GLY A 48 -7.36 -15.06 5.78
C GLY A 48 -7.12 -14.77 7.26
N TRP A 49 -6.65 -15.75 8.05
CA TRP A 49 -6.43 -15.65 9.49
C TRP A 49 -5.19 -16.44 9.91
N GLY A 50 -4.59 -16.08 11.05
CA GLY A 50 -3.42 -16.78 11.60
C GLY A 50 -2.14 -16.57 10.77
N VAL A 51 -2.09 -15.46 10.04
CA VAL A 51 -0.89 -14.93 9.39
C VAL A 51 -0.17 -14.06 10.42
N GLU A 52 1.15 -14.27 10.53
CA GLU A 52 1.98 -13.47 11.42
C GLU A 52 2.39 -12.20 10.67
N HIS A 53 2.11 -11.06 11.29
CA HIS A 53 2.39 -9.75 10.72
C HIS A 53 3.52 -9.09 11.52
N GLU A 54 4.46 -8.49 10.81
CA GLU A 54 5.62 -7.81 11.40
C GLU A 54 5.78 -6.44 10.77
N CYS A 55 6.24 -5.46 11.54
CA CYS A 55 6.61 -4.15 10.99
C CYS A 55 7.71 -4.29 9.94
N ARG A 56 7.58 -3.57 8.82
CA ARG A 56 8.52 -3.63 7.70
C ARG A 56 9.06 -2.24 7.36
N ASP A 57 10.24 -2.23 6.76
CA ASP A 57 10.80 -1.03 6.15
C ASP A 57 10.09 -0.74 4.82
N TYR A 58 9.35 0.37 4.77
CA TYR A 58 8.63 0.81 3.57
C TYR A 58 9.57 1.00 2.37
N GLU A 59 10.78 1.54 2.57
CA GLU A 59 11.72 1.79 1.46
C GLU A 59 12.18 0.49 0.82
N ALA A 60 12.38 -0.54 1.63
CA ALA A 60 12.71 -1.88 1.14
C ALA A 60 11.55 -2.47 0.29
N ILE A 61 10.30 -2.33 0.76
CA ILE A 61 9.11 -2.77 0.02
C ILE A 61 9.00 -2.02 -1.31
N PHE A 62 9.09 -0.69 -1.28
CA PHE A 62 8.96 0.16 -2.44
C PHE A 62 10.03 -0.15 -3.50
N LYS A 63 11.29 -0.28 -3.07
CA LYS A 63 12.41 -0.66 -3.95
C LYS A 63 12.16 -2.02 -4.60
N PHE A 64 11.78 -3.04 -3.82
CA PHE A 64 11.51 -4.37 -4.33
C PHE A 64 10.40 -4.36 -5.38
N ALA A 65 9.29 -3.67 -5.10
CA ALA A 65 8.15 -3.56 -5.99
C ALA A 65 8.49 -2.80 -7.28
N ARG A 66 9.25 -1.71 -7.18
CA ARG A 66 9.68 -0.91 -8.35
C ARG A 66 10.57 -1.71 -9.30
N GLU A 67 11.54 -2.46 -8.77
CA GLU A 67 12.47 -3.28 -9.57
C GLU A 67 11.77 -4.43 -10.33
N ARG A 68 10.61 -4.88 -9.82
CA ARG A 68 9.90 -6.07 -10.34
C ARG A 68 8.54 -5.73 -10.95
N ARG A 69 8.26 -4.45 -11.16
CA ARG A 69 7.00 -3.99 -11.75
C ARG A 69 6.88 -4.51 -13.18
N SER A 70 5.74 -5.11 -13.53
CA SER A 70 5.51 -5.69 -14.85
C SER A 70 5.41 -4.67 -16.00
N ARG A 71 5.19 -3.39 -15.67
CA ARG A 71 5.06 -2.28 -16.64
C ARG A 71 5.68 -1.01 -16.07
N ASP A 72 6.53 -0.34 -16.84
CA ASP A 72 7.20 0.90 -16.41
C ASP A 72 6.44 2.16 -16.85
N SER A 73 5.13 2.18 -16.58
CA SER A 73 4.33 3.40 -16.74
C SER A 73 4.65 4.35 -15.59
N PHE A 74 5.34 5.46 -15.87
CA PHE A 74 5.68 6.50 -14.91
C PHE A 74 4.42 7.21 -14.36
N GLY A 75 3.74 6.60 -13.39
CA GLY A 75 2.52 7.11 -12.75
C GLY A 75 1.21 6.48 -13.26
N ILE A 76 0.09 7.06 -12.82
CA ILE A 76 -1.29 6.72 -13.29
C ILE A 76 -1.46 7.14 -14.76
N LYS A 77 -0.72 8.16 -15.19
CA LYS A 77 -0.55 8.49 -16.61
C LYS A 77 0.69 7.74 -17.11
N GLY A 78 0.57 7.01 -18.20
CA GLY A 78 1.66 6.26 -18.83
C GLY A 78 2.84 7.13 -19.29
N PRO A 79 3.83 6.55 -19.96
CA PRO A 79 5.15 7.15 -20.12
C PRO A 79 5.10 8.49 -20.88
N GLY A 80 5.70 9.51 -20.25
CA GLY A 80 6.25 10.71 -20.89
C GLY A 80 5.32 11.52 -21.79
N HIS A 81 4.77 12.61 -21.26
CA HIS A 81 4.87 13.88 -21.96
C HIS A 81 5.67 14.82 -21.08
N GLN A 82 6.71 15.37 -21.70
CA GLN A 82 7.57 16.45 -21.20
C GLN A 82 6.72 17.66 -20.82
#